data_AF-A0AAE8I9G4-F1
#
_entry.id   AF-A0AAE8I9G4-F1
#
_cell.length_a   1.000
_cell.length_b   1.000
_cell.length_c   1.000
_cell.angle_alpha   90.00
_cell.angle_beta   90.00
_cell.angle_gamma   90.00
#
_symmetry.space_group_name_H-M   'P 1'
#
loop_
_entity.id
_entity.type
_entity.pdbx_description
1 polymer ?
#
loop_
_entity_poly.entity_id
_entity_poly.type
_entity_poly.pdbx_seq_one_letter_code
_entity_poly.pdbx_strand_id
1 'polypeptide(L)'
;MPRLPLIAAAFALTALPGAAFARPQLVAANPAANASVAKPTRLTLGFSEALQADHSSITLTMTGMPGMADHPPMPIKGFTTAAAADGKGLVITLPRALPTGSYDLQWTVMGNDHQPVSGTYSFKVR
;
A
#
# COMPACT_ATOMS: atom_id res chain seq x y z
N MET A 1 6.65 71.06 -0.93
CA MET A 1 6.74 69.70 -0.34
C MET A 1 5.71 68.81 -1.03
N PRO A 2 6.10 67.81 -1.85
CA PRO A 2 5.11 66.92 -2.45
C PRO A 2 4.74 65.83 -1.44
N ARG A 3 3.45 65.52 -1.33
CA ARG A 3 2.91 64.46 -0.48
C ARG A 3 2.84 63.17 -1.30
N LEU A 4 3.57 62.13 -0.89
CA LEU A 4 3.55 60.80 -1.50
C LEU A 4 2.23 60.07 -1.15
N PRO A 5 1.64 59.28 -2.07
CA PRO A 5 0.44 58.50 -1.78
C PRO A 5 0.82 57.18 -1.07
N LEU A 6 0.11 56.85 0.01
CA LEU A 6 0.18 55.55 0.67
C LEU A 6 -0.65 54.53 -0.15
N ILE A 7 0.03 53.65 -0.89
CA ILE A 7 -0.62 52.47 -1.50
C ILE A 7 -0.54 51.35 -0.47
N ALA A 8 -1.67 51.00 0.14
CA ALA A 8 -1.79 49.84 1.01
C ALA A 8 -1.80 48.56 0.14
N ALA A 9 -0.69 47.83 0.14
CA ALA A 9 -0.62 46.51 -0.48
C ALA A 9 -1.27 45.46 0.43
N ALA A 10 -2.48 45.03 0.10
CA ALA A 10 -3.12 43.89 0.75
C ALA A 10 -2.46 42.59 0.26
N PHE A 11 -1.65 41.96 1.11
CA PHE A 11 -1.11 40.63 0.88
C PHE A 11 -2.22 39.60 1.10
N ALA A 12 -2.80 39.10 0.00
CA ALA A 12 -3.68 37.92 0.06
C ALA A 12 -2.81 36.68 0.29
N LEU A 13 -2.89 36.09 1.49
CA LEU A 13 -2.36 34.75 1.74
C LEU A 13 -3.17 33.73 0.93
N THR A 14 -2.66 33.33 -0.22
CA THR A 14 -3.18 32.17 -0.94
C THR A 14 -2.73 30.91 -0.18
N ALA A 15 -3.66 30.31 0.55
CA ALA A 15 -3.46 28.98 1.09
C ALA A 15 -3.23 28.02 -0.09
N LEU A 16 -2.01 27.48 -0.21
CA LEU A 16 -1.71 26.43 -1.17
C LEU A 16 -2.57 25.21 -0.82
N PRO A 17 -3.40 24.68 -1.74
CA PRO A 17 -4.13 23.45 -1.47
C PRO A 17 -3.12 22.32 -1.27
N GLY A 18 -3.13 21.71 -0.08
CA GLY A 18 -2.40 20.47 0.16
C GLY A 18 -2.90 19.39 -0.81
N ALA A 19 -1.99 18.53 -1.30
CA ALA A 19 -2.34 17.47 -2.23
C ALA A 19 -3.41 16.55 -1.63
N ALA A 20 -4.66 16.70 -2.07
CA ALA A 20 -5.73 15.77 -1.76
C ALA A 20 -5.57 14.55 -2.67
N PHE A 21 -5.25 13.38 -2.10
CA PHE A 21 -5.33 12.14 -2.84
C PHE A 21 -6.80 11.82 -3.10
N ALA A 22 -7.19 11.76 -4.37
CA ALA A 22 -8.56 11.38 -4.74
C ALA A 22 -8.81 9.87 -4.66
N ARG A 23 -7.75 9.07 -4.44
CA ARG A 23 -7.77 7.60 -4.46
C ARG A 23 -6.74 7.00 -3.51
N PRO A 24 -6.95 5.76 -3.00
CA PRO A 24 -5.96 5.10 -2.15
C PRO A 24 -4.69 4.81 -2.94
N GLN A 25 -3.56 5.25 -2.42
CA GLN A 25 -2.24 4.94 -2.93
C GLN A 25 -1.47 4.13 -1.91
N LEU A 26 -0.76 3.09 -2.34
CA LEU A 26 0.16 2.35 -1.48
C LEU A 26 1.34 3.27 -1.12
N VAL A 27 1.45 3.65 0.15
CA VAL A 27 2.52 4.53 0.66
C VAL A 27 3.58 3.76 1.44
N ALA A 28 3.22 2.58 1.97
CA ALA A 28 4.14 1.72 2.71
C ALA A 28 3.79 0.25 2.48
N ALA A 29 4.82 -0.60 2.45
CA ALA A 29 4.65 -2.05 2.43
C ALA A 29 5.75 -2.69 3.27
N ASN A 30 5.38 -3.72 4.02
CA ASN A 30 6.32 -4.61 4.69
C ASN A 30 5.89 -6.06 4.41
N PRO A 31 6.68 -6.85 3.66
CA PRO A 31 7.93 -6.50 3.00
C PRO A 31 7.79 -5.37 1.97
N ALA A 32 8.84 -4.56 1.83
CA ALA A 32 8.84 -3.53 0.79
C ALA A 32 9.01 -4.15 -0.61
N ALA A 33 8.61 -3.42 -1.65
CA ALA A 33 8.81 -3.85 -3.03
C ALA A 33 10.29 -4.16 -3.30
N ASN A 34 10.55 -5.29 -3.96
CA ASN A 34 11.86 -5.86 -4.27
C ASN A 34 12.73 -6.19 -3.05
N ALA A 35 12.20 -6.09 -1.82
CA ALA A 35 12.94 -6.44 -0.62
C ALA A 35 13.20 -7.94 -0.54
N SER A 36 14.26 -8.29 0.17
CA SER A 36 14.52 -9.66 0.56
C SER A 36 14.51 -9.77 2.08
N VAL A 37 13.56 -10.55 2.61
CA VAL A 37 13.27 -10.63 4.04
C VAL A 37 13.43 -12.05 4.57
N ALA A 38 13.61 -12.18 5.88
CA ALA A 38 13.47 -13.47 6.56
C ALA A 38 12.00 -13.90 6.58
N LYS A 39 11.76 -15.21 6.64
CA LYS A 39 10.47 -15.91 6.56
C LYS A 39 9.34 -15.21 7.38
N PRO A 40 8.54 -14.33 6.76
CA PRO A 40 7.55 -13.56 7.50
C PRO A 40 6.31 -14.42 7.80
N THR A 41 5.68 -14.16 8.94
CA THR A 41 4.33 -14.64 9.29
C THR A 41 3.27 -13.53 9.21
N ARG A 42 3.71 -12.29 8.97
CA ARG A 42 2.86 -11.10 8.87
C ARG A 42 3.36 -10.20 7.74
N LEU A 43 2.45 -9.72 6.90
CA LEU A 43 2.69 -8.68 5.90
C LEU A 43 1.77 -7.49 6.20
N THR A 44 2.17 -6.28 5.84
CA THR A 44 1.35 -5.07 6.02
C THR A 44 1.44 -4.17 4.80
N LEU A 45 0.30 -3.63 4.38
CA LEU A 45 0.20 -2.59 3.35
C LEU A 45 -0.41 -1.35 4.01
N GLY A 46 0.22 -0.19 3.80
CA GLY A 46 -0.27 1.11 4.27
C GLY A 46 -0.64 1.99 3.08
N PHE A 47 -1.76 2.68 3.19
CA PHE A 47 -2.37 3.49 2.15
C PHE A 47 -2.49 4.96 2.57
N SER A 48 -2.63 5.85 1.59
CA SER A 48 -2.75 7.30 1.80
C SER A 48 -4.02 7.70 2.58
N GLU A 49 -5.07 6.89 2.52
CA GLU A 49 -6.38 7.15 3.12
C GLU A 49 -6.99 5.90 3.76
N ALA A 50 -8.12 6.10 4.44
CA ALA A 50 -8.86 5.01 5.08
C ALA A 50 -9.54 4.13 4.02
N LEU A 51 -9.60 2.83 4.29
CA LEU A 51 -10.16 1.84 3.37
C LEU A 51 -11.52 1.33 3.83
N GLN A 52 -12.36 0.96 2.87
CA GLN A 52 -13.48 0.06 3.10
C GLN A 52 -12.93 -1.38 3.13
N ALA A 53 -12.52 -1.83 4.32
CA ALA A 53 -11.80 -3.08 4.49
C ALA A 53 -12.57 -4.31 4.00
N ASP A 54 -13.89 -4.34 4.17
CA ASP A 54 -14.77 -5.44 3.70
C ASP A 54 -14.84 -5.55 2.17
N HIS A 55 -14.45 -4.48 1.47
CA HIS A 55 -14.36 -4.42 0.00
C HIS A 55 -12.91 -4.47 -0.50
N SER A 56 -11.97 -4.84 0.37
CA SER A 56 -10.55 -4.96 0.05
C SER A 56 -10.13 -6.44 -0.02
N SER A 57 -9.22 -6.78 -0.94
CA SER A 57 -8.74 -8.15 -1.14
C SER A 57 -7.24 -8.20 -1.39
N ILE A 58 -6.64 -9.34 -1.03
CA ILE A 58 -5.23 -9.65 -1.24
C ILE A 58 -5.10 -11.00 -1.94
N THR A 59 -4.25 -11.06 -2.95
CA THR A 59 -3.76 -12.29 -3.56
C THR A 59 -2.25 -12.36 -3.36
N LEU A 60 -1.78 -13.42 -2.71
CA LEU A 60 -0.36 -13.70 -2.54
C LEU A 60 -0.01 -14.95 -3.33
N THR A 61 0.99 -14.85 -4.20
CA THR A 61 1.36 -15.93 -5.12
C THR A 61 2.86 -16.16 -5.05
N MET A 62 3.28 -17.41 -4.90
CA MET A 62 4.67 -17.80 -5.06
C MET A 62 4.97 -17.93 -6.56
N THR A 63 6.08 -17.31 -6.98
CA THR A 63 6.50 -17.23 -8.39
C THR A 63 7.84 -17.91 -8.67
N GLY A 64 8.54 -18.36 -7.64
CA GLY A 64 9.73 -19.21 -7.81
C GLY A 64 10.26 -19.69 -6.47
N MET A 65 10.90 -20.85 -6.45
CA MET A 65 11.52 -21.42 -5.24
C MET A 65 12.89 -22.05 -5.55
N PRO A 66 13.78 -22.21 -4.54
CA PRO A 66 15.05 -22.90 -4.74
C PRO A 66 14.86 -24.28 -5.37
N GLY A 67 15.62 -24.57 -6.44
CA GLY A 67 15.53 -25.82 -7.18
C GLY A 67 14.38 -25.91 -8.20
N MET A 68 13.49 -24.91 -8.27
CA MET A 68 12.39 -24.88 -9.24
C MET A 68 11.97 -23.41 -9.48
N ALA A 69 12.68 -22.70 -10.35
CA ALA A 69 12.42 -21.29 -10.62
C ALA A 69 11.18 -21.04 -11.50
N ASP A 70 10.88 -21.96 -12.43
CA ASP A 70 9.84 -21.77 -13.46
C ASP A 70 8.59 -22.61 -13.21
N HIS A 71 8.21 -22.79 -11.94
CA HIS A 71 6.96 -23.48 -11.63
C HIS A 71 5.74 -22.61 -12.00
N PRO A 72 4.58 -23.22 -12.33
CA PRO A 72 3.33 -22.46 -12.48
C PRO A 72 3.02 -21.66 -11.21
N PRO A 73 2.43 -20.45 -11.30
CA PRO A 73 2.14 -19.62 -10.14
C PRO A 73 1.36 -20.39 -9.07
N MET A 74 1.84 -20.35 -7.82
CA MET A 74 1.24 -21.09 -6.70
C MET A 74 0.59 -20.13 -5.72
N PRO A 75 -0.75 -20.01 -5.68
CA PRO A 75 -1.43 -19.15 -4.71
C PRO A 75 -1.19 -19.63 -3.28
N ILE A 76 -0.76 -18.71 -2.41
CA ILE A 76 -0.73 -18.92 -0.97
C ILE A 76 -2.16 -18.76 -0.45
N LYS A 77 -2.62 -19.72 0.35
CA LYS A 77 -4.00 -19.77 0.88
C LYS A 77 -4.00 -19.88 2.40
N GLY A 78 -5.17 -19.63 3.00
CA GLY A 78 -5.39 -19.81 4.44
C GLY A 78 -4.83 -18.70 5.33
N PHE A 79 -4.39 -17.58 4.75
CA PHE A 79 -4.10 -16.37 5.50
C PHE A 79 -5.37 -15.57 5.77
N THR A 80 -5.31 -14.70 6.76
CA THR A 80 -6.39 -13.76 7.08
C THR A 80 -5.94 -12.34 6.76
N THR A 81 -6.91 -11.50 6.39
CA THR A 81 -6.72 -10.07 6.12
C THR A 81 -7.59 -9.27 7.07
N ALA A 82 -7.02 -8.27 7.72
CA ALA A 82 -7.75 -7.35 8.59
C ALA A 82 -7.32 -5.91 8.31
N ALA A 83 -8.19 -4.95 8.60
CA ALA A 83 -7.81 -3.55 8.63
C ALA A 83 -6.74 -3.30 9.70
N ALA A 84 -5.79 -2.42 9.43
CA ALA A 84 -4.94 -1.84 10.46
C ALA A 84 -5.78 -0.97 11.41
N ALA A 85 -5.25 -0.71 12.61
CA ALA A 85 -5.97 0.03 13.65
C ALA A 85 -6.34 1.46 13.25
N ASP A 86 -5.57 2.08 12.35
CA ASP A 86 -5.82 3.41 11.80
C ASP A 86 -6.81 3.41 10.60
N GLY A 87 -7.26 2.23 10.17
CA GLY A 87 -8.13 2.04 9.00
C GLY A 87 -7.43 2.30 7.66
N LYS A 88 -6.15 2.70 7.65
CA LYS A 88 -5.39 3.05 6.44
C LYS A 88 -4.46 1.94 5.99
N GLY A 89 -4.69 0.72 6.44
CA GLY A 89 -3.82 -0.39 6.12
C GLY A 89 -4.52 -1.72 6.10
N LEU A 90 -3.86 -2.68 5.47
CA LEU A 90 -4.23 -4.09 5.49
C LEU A 90 -3.12 -4.87 6.18
N VAL A 91 -3.53 -5.72 7.11
CA VAL A 91 -2.66 -6.63 7.85
C VAL A 91 -2.98 -8.04 7.39
N ILE A 92 -1.97 -8.71 6.82
CA ILE A 92 -2.05 -10.08 6.34
C ILE A 92 -1.37 -10.97 7.37
N THR A 93 -2.12 -11.89 7.97
CA THR A 93 -1.60 -12.83 8.97
C THR A 93 -1.58 -14.24 8.37
N LEU A 94 -0.39 -14.80 8.25
CA LEU A 94 -0.15 -16.11 7.65
C LEU A 94 -0.21 -17.20 8.74
N PRO A 95 -0.79 -18.37 8.45
CA PRO A 95 -0.86 -19.48 9.41
C PRO A 95 0.51 -20.12 9.66
N ARG A 96 1.44 -19.95 8.72
CA ARG A 96 2.83 -20.42 8.78
C ARG A 96 3.73 -19.41 8.08
N ALA A 97 5.01 -19.41 8.44
CA ALA A 97 5.99 -18.55 7.80
C ALA A 97 6.11 -18.89 6.31
N LEU A 98 6.29 -17.87 5.45
CA LEU A 98 6.46 -18.12 4.03
C LEU A 98 7.74 -18.94 3.78
N PRO A 99 7.68 -19.95 2.88
CA PRO A 99 8.88 -20.62 2.38
C PRO A 99 9.85 -19.66 1.70
N THR A 100 11.09 -20.10 1.53
CA THR A 100 12.10 -19.37 0.74
C THR A 100 11.65 -19.34 -0.73
N GLY A 101 11.66 -18.16 -1.36
CA GLY A 101 11.20 -18.00 -2.73
C GLY A 101 10.89 -16.56 -3.13
N SER A 102 10.40 -16.38 -4.34
CA SER A 102 9.87 -15.11 -4.86
C SER A 102 8.35 -15.11 -4.75
N TYR A 103 7.79 -13.94 -4.43
CA TYR A 103 6.37 -13.75 -4.20
C TYR A 103 5.88 -12.49 -4.90
N ASP A 104 4.69 -12.59 -5.48
CA ASP A 104 3.90 -11.45 -5.93
C ASP A 104 2.73 -11.24 -4.97
N LEU A 105 2.56 -10.02 -4.50
CA LEU A 105 1.42 -9.59 -3.72
C LEU A 105 0.61 -8.58 -4.52
N GLN A 106 -0.59 -9.00 -4.90
CA GLN A 106 -1.59 -8.15 -5.53
C GLN A 106 -2.62 -7.73 -4.49
N TRP A 107 -3.08 -6.48 -4.59
CA TRP A 107 -4.16 -5.93 -3.78
C TRP A 107 -5.22 -5.29 -4.67
N THR A 108 -6.46 -5.32 -4.19
CA THR A 108 -7.55 -4.44 -4.64
C THR A 108 -8.13 -3.80 -3.39
N VAL A 109 -8.23 -2.48 -3.35
CA VAL A 109 -8.79 -1.74 -2.22
C VAL A 109 -9.78 -0.69 -2.70
N MET A 110 -10.66 -0.25 -1.81
CA MET A 110 -11.67 0.77 -2.09
C MET A 110 -11.58 1.86 -1.02
N GLY A 111 -11.43 3.10 -1.45
CA GLY A 111 -11.41 4.28 -0.58
C GLY A 111 -12.81 4.88 -0.41
N ASN A 112 -12.87 6.17 -0.09
CA ASN A 112 -14.14 6.89 0.09
C ASN A 112 -14.90 7.14 -1.22
N ASP A 113 -14.22 7.15 -2.37
CA ASP A 113 -14.83 7.38 -3.69
C ASP A 113 -15.52 6.14 -4.27
N HIS A 114 -15.51 5.02 -3.54
CA HIS A 114 -16.08 3.72 -3.92
C HIS A 114 -15.54 3.16 -5.26
N GLN A 115 -14.39 3.64 -5.74
CA GLN A 115 -13.74 3.08 -6.92
C GLN A 115 -12.66 2.08 -6.49
N PRO A 116 -12.68 0.84 -7.01
CA PRO A 116 -11.63 -0.11 -6.71
C PRO A 116 -10.32 0.34 -7.37
N VAL A 117 -9.25 0.35 -6.59
CA VAL A 117 -7.89 0.54 -7.06
C VAL A 117 -7.14 -0.74 -6.82
N SER A 118 -6.33 -1.17 -7.79
CA SER A 118 -5.49 -2.35 -7.67
C SER A 118 -4.02 -2.01 -7.87
N GLY A 119 -3.16 -2.83 -7.30
CA GLY A 119 -1.73 -2.78 -7.52
C GLY A 119 -1.08 -4.12 -7.24
N THR A 120 0.19 -4.24 -7.61
CA THR A 120 1.00 -5.43 -7.36
C THR A 120 2.43 -5.02 -7.06
N TYR A 121 3.11 -5.79 -6.22
CA TYR A 121 4.55 -5.72 -6.07
C TYR A 121 5.13 -7.09 -5.74
N SER A 122 6.42 -7.26 -6.02
CA SER A 122 7.13 -8.51 -5.74
C SER A 122 8.09 -8.34 -4.57
N PHE A 123 8.33 -9.41 -3.82
CA PHE A 123 9.38 -9.49 -2.79
C PHE A 123 9.96 -10.90 -2.72
N LYS A 124 11.08 -11.06 -2.01
CA LYS A 124 11.76 -12.34 -1.84
C LYS A 124 11.84 -12.73 -0.37
N VAL A 125 11.70 -14.01 -0.10
CA VAL A 125 11.92 -14.62 1.22
C VAL A 125 13.18 -15.45 1.15
N ARG A 126 14.08 -15.28 2.14
CA ARG A 126 15.30 -16.07 2.31
C ARG A 126 15.17 -17.02 3.50
#